data_AF-A0AAU5K8L7-F1
#
_entry.id   AF-A0AAU5K8L7-F1
#
_cell.length_a   1.000
_cell.length_b   1.000
_cell.length_c   1.000
_cell.angle_alpha   90.00
_cell.angle_beta   90.00
_cell.angle_gamma   90.00
#
_symmetry.space_group_name_H-M   'P 1'
#
loop_
_entity.id
_entity.type
_entity.pdbx_description
1 polymer ?
#
loop_
_entity_poly.entity_id
_entity_poly.type
_entity_poly.pdbx_seq_one_letter_code
_entity_poly.pdbx_strand_id
1 'polypeptide(L)'
;MSRPSKLKTTSAAALASLLLLTGPAFDAWARASQDRAGPATDCAVLAPGASATAESAVRAACSQLGVWYSWGGGHGPTPGATYGHPDGVDPASNDDGQRLGFDCSGLVRYAYAQATGQDELNGDAGQQFYTLHAAQRFTADQGTAPLLPGDLLAYGSSDNLHHVAVYLGAGQMVEARQSGTHIMVSPVRLGGDYFGAVRIDPGPVTGPTAQTWGTGVWTHAQASTDSPRVYAFADSTTVRVTCQKHAQSVTAEGLTNDAWSFLPDYQAWISNIYLQGPAWLDSVPTC
;
A
#
# COMPACT_ATOMS: atom_id res chain seq x y z
N MET A 1 -94.47 8.78 -6.78
CA MET A 1 -95.09 8.08 -5.64
C MET A 1 -95.09 6.59 -5.94
N SER A 2 -94.08 5.85 -5.49
CA SER A 2 -93.90 4.44 -5.82
C SER A 2 -94.34 3.53 -4.68
N ARG A 3 -95.03 2.45 -5.04
CA ARG A 3 -95.36 1.28 -4.22
C ARG A 3 -94.93 0.01 -5.01
N PRO A 4 -94.92 -1.19 -4.40
CA PRO A 4 -93.70 -1.97 -4.13
C PRO A 4 -93.71 -3.36 -4.80
N SER A 5 -92.62 -4.15 -4.75
CA SER A 5 -92.69 -5.60 -4.46
C SER A 5 -91.34 -6.35 -4.52
N LYS A 6 -91.07 -7.09 -3.43
CA LYS A 6 -90.65 -8.51 -3.29
C LYS A 6 -89.78 -9.18 -4.38
N LEU A 7 -88.68 -9.80 -3.93
CA LEU A 7 -88.17 -11.13 -4.36
C LEU A 7 -87.44 -11.74 -3.14
N LYS A 8 -88.03 -12.69 -2.40
CA LYS A 8 -87.96 -14.16 -2.52
C LYS A 8 -86.56 -14.78 -2.44
N THR A 9 -86.38 -15.47 -1.31
CA THR A 9 -85.39 -16.43 -0.84
C THR A 9 -85.18 -17.65 -1.75
N THR A 10 -83.95 -18.19 -1.78
CA THR A 10 -83.66 -19.65 -1.73
C THR A 10 -82.27 -19.89 -1.12
N SER A 11 -82.16 -20.99 -0.38
CA SER A 11 -81.05 -21.40 0.48
C SER A 11 -80.28 -22.60 -0.10
N ALA A 12 -78.99 -22.71 0.20
CA ALA A 12 -78.22 -23.95 0.44
C ALA A 12 -76.82 -23.54 0.94
N ALA A 13 -76.47 -23.71 2.22
CA ALA A 13 -75.81 -24.88 2.82
C ALA A 13 -74.46 -25.23 2.15
N ALA A 14 -73.34 -25.48 2.82
CA ALA A 14 -72.87 -25.35 4.19
C ALA A 14 -71.35 -25.64 4.11
N LEU A 15 -70.52 -25.00 4.93
CA LEU A 15 -69.39 -25.62 5.64
C LEU A 15 -68.67 -24.54 6.46
N ALA A 16 -68.82 -24.67 7.77
CA ALA A 16 -68.03 -23.97 8.76
C ALA A 16 -66.61 -24.56 8.78
N SER A 17 -65.61 -23.70 8.82
CA SER A 17 -64.35 -23.99 9.50
C SER A 17 -63.82 -22.70 10.11
N LEU A 18 -63.41 -22.83 11.37
CA LEU A 18 -63.24 -21.79 12.36
C LEU A 18 -61.94 -21.00 12.15
N LEU A 19 -61.98 -19.75 12.60
CA LEU A 19 -60.93 -18.74 12.66
C LEU A 19 -59.57 -19.23 13.21
N LEU A 20 -58.48 -18.58 12.76
CA LEU A 20 -57.67 -17.68 13.60
C LEU A 20 -56.82 -16.72 12.74
N LEU A 21 -56.84 -15.45 13.14
CA LEU A 21 -56.07 -14.30 12.64
C LEU A 21 -54.55 -14.58 12.80
N THR A 22 -53.63 -14.13 11.96
CA THR A 22 -53.19 -12.74 11.73
C THR A 22 -52.28 -12.67 10.49
N GLY A 23 -52.34 -11.61 9.68
CA GLY A 23 -51.24 -11.28 8.74
C GLY A 23 -50.10 -10.54 9.45
N PRO A 24 -49.19 -9.85 8.73
CA PRO A 24 -48.52 -10.18 7.48
C PRO A 24 -46.98 -10.26 7.69
N ALA A 25 -46.27 -11.09 6.94
CA ALA A 25 -44.82 -10.95 6.77
C ALA A 25 -44.52 -11.32 5.31
N PHE A 26 -44.70 -10.34 4.41
CA PHE A 26 -43.56 -9.65 3.79
C PHE A 26 -42.58 -10.63 3.14
N ASP A 27 -42.72 -10.71 1.82
CA ASP A 27 -41.68 -10.98 0.84
C ASP A 27 -40.26 -10.68 1.36
N ALA A 28 -39.56 -11.70 1.85
CA ALA A 28 -38.16 -11.54 2.24
C ALA A 28 -37.35 -12.85 2.20
N TRP A 29 -37.77 -13.84 1.42
CA TRP A 29 -36.98 -15.08 1.20
C TRP A 29 -36.45 -15.23 -0.22
N ALA A 30 -36.10 -14.09 -0.84
CA ALA A 30 -35.36 -14.02 -2.09
C ALA A 30 -34.07 -13.16 -1.99
N ARG A 31 -33.61 -12.84 -0.78
CA ARG A 31 -32.33 -12.12 -0.55
C ARG A 31 -31.59 -12.68 0.66
N ALA A 32 -31.14 -13.92 0.54
CA ALA A 32 -30.13 -14.49 1.43
C ALA A 32 -29.29 -15.51 0.65
N SER A 33 -28.61 -15.01 -0.39
CA SER A 33 -27.52 -15.72 -1.08
C SER A 33 -26.64 -14.72 -1.84
N GLN A 34 -26.17 -13.69 -1.13
CA GLN A 34 -25.16 -12.75 -1.65
C GLN A 34 -23.82 -12.80 -0.88
N ASP A 35 -23.54 -13.87 -0.14
CA ASP A 35 -22.22 -14.14 0.43
C ASP A 35 -21.66 -15.46 -0.09
N ARG A 36 -21.47 -15.53 -1.41
CA ARG A 36 -20.43 -16.39 -1.98
C ARG A 36 -19.42 -15.47 -2.66
N ALA A 37 -18.27 -15.30 -2.04
CA ALA A 37 -17.07 -14.81 -2.69
C ALA A 37 -16.93 -15.52 -4.04
N GLY A 38 -16.89 -14.73 -5.12
CA GLY A 38 -16.58 -15.24 -6.45
C GLY A 38 -15.16 -15.82 -6.49
N PRO A 39 -14.85 -16.66 -7.49
CA PRO A 39 -13.52 -17.23 -7.64
C PRO A 39 -12.48 -16.12 -7.89
N ALA A 40 -11.20 -16.45 -7.71
CA ALA A 40 -10.01 -15.60 -7.80
C ALA A 40 -9.76 -14.85 -9.14
N THR A 41 -10.79 -14.45 -9.86
CA THR A 41 -10.75 -13.70 -11.12
C THR A 41 -10.47 -12.20 -10.96
N ASP A 42 -10.60 -11.65 -9.75
CA ASP A 42 -10.50 -10.19 -9.52
C ASP A 42 -9.11 -9.74 -9.07
N CYS A 43 -8.23 -10.66 -8.65
CA CYS A 43 -6.84 -10.36 -8.31
C CYS A 43 -5.91 -10.93 -9.37
N ALA A 44 -5.54 -10.07 -10.31
CA ALA A 44 -4.65 -10.39 -11.41
C ALA A 44 -4.00 -9.10 -11.93
N VAL A 45 -3.22 -9.22 -12.99
CA VAL A 45 -2.76 -8.08 -13.78
C VAL A 45 -3.94 -7.59 -14.64
N LEU A 46 -4.49 -6.43 -14.30
CA LEU A 46 -5.72 -5.86 -14.87
C LEU A 46 -5.48 -4.76 -15.91
N ALA A 47 -4.23 -4.47 -16.25
CA ALA A 47 -3.86 -3.51 -17.30
C ALA A 47 -2.59 -3.99 -18.03
N PRO A 48 -2.38 -3.60 -19.29
CA PRO A 48 -1.14 -3.93 -20.00
C PRO A 48 0.06 -3.12 -19.49
N GLY A 49 1.26 -3.53 -19.88
CA GLY A 49 2.50 -2.77 -19.68
C GLY A 49 3.34 -3.17 -18.47
N ALA A 50 2.83 -4.06 -17.61
CA ALA A 50 3.61 -4.64 -16.52
C ALA A 50 4.86 -5.38 -17.06
N SER A 51 5.98 -5.28 -16.34
CA SER A 51 7.15 -6.12 -16.60
C SER A 51 6.88 -7.57 -16.16
N ALA A 52 7.64 -8.54 -16.68
CA ALA A 52 7.48 -9.95 -16.26
C ALA A 52 7.65 -10.13 -14.74
N THR A 53 8.57 -9.38 -14.13
CA THR A 53 8.75 -9.32 -12.68
C THR A 53 7.51 -8.78 -11.99
N ALA A 54 6.99 -7.65 -12.44
CA ALA A 54 5.80 -7.02 -11.86
C ALA A 54 4.56 -7.92 -11.96
N GLU A 55 4.37 -8.61 -13.10
CA GLU A 55 3.31 -9.61 -13.23
C GLU A 55 3.49 -10.78 -12.25
N SER A 56 4.73 -11.22 -12.02
CA SER A 56 5.03 -12.28 -11.07
C SER A 56 4.78 -11.85 -9.63
N ALA A 57 5.15 -10.61 -9.27
CA ALA A 57 4.87 -10.04 -7.96
C ALA A 57 3.35 -9.91 -7.72
N VAL A 58 2.59 -9.43 -8.71
CA VAL A 58 1.12 -9.39 -8.65
C VAL A 58 0.54 -10.79 -8.43
N ARG A 59 0.98 -11.81 -9.20
CA ARG A 59 0.53 -13.20 -8.99
C ARG A 59 0.86 -13.72 -7.59
N ALA A 60 2.06 -13.42 -7.08
CA ALA A 60 2.47 -13.82 -5.75
C ALA A 60 1.60 -13.16 -4.67
N ALA A 61 1.38 -11.84 -4.74
CA ALA A 61 0.48 -11.15 -3.81
C ALA A 61 -0.96 -11.70 -3.87
N CYS A 62 -1.49 -11.90 -5.07
CA CYS A 62 -2.83 -12.46 -5.28
C CYS A 62 -2.99 -13.90 -4.79
N SER A 63 -1.91 -14.69 -4.76
CA SER A 63 -1.94 -16.05 -4.18
C SER A 63 -2.20 -16.05 -2.66
N GLN A 64 -2.06 -14.88 -2.01
CA GLN A 64 -2.27 -14.71 -0.56
C GLN A 64 -3.66 -14.19 -0.22
N LEU A 65 -4.57 -14.04 -1.18
CA LEU A 65 -5.95 -13.66 -0.88
C LEU A 65 -6.57 -14.58 0.19
N GLY A 66 -7.23 -13.98 1.18
CA GLY A 66 -7.82 -14.72 2.30
C GLY A 66 -6.81 -15.16 3.38
N VAL A 67 -5.51 -14.88 3.24
CA VAL A 67 -4.57 -14.94 4.37
C VAL A 67 -4.87 -13.78 5.32
N TRP A 68 -4.66 -13.95 6.62
CA TRP A 68 -4.91 -12.90 7.59
C TRP A 68 -4.00 -11.68 7.38
N TYR A 69 -4.53 -10.51 7.67
CA TYR A 69 -3.68 -9.42 8.12
C TYR A 69 -3.09 -9.77 9.50
N SER A 70 -1.84 -9.42 9.73
CA SER A 70 -1.20 -9.50 11.03
C SER A 70 -0.20 -8.36 11.19
N TRP A 71 -0.38 -7.46 12.16
CA TRP A 71 0.51 -6.33 12.39
C TRP A 71 1.95 -6.80 12.68
N GLY A 72 2.93 -6.36 11.88
CA GLY A 72 4.32 -6.85 11.93
C GLY A 72 4.52 -8.23 11.28
N GLY A 73 3.49 -8.81 10.68
CA GLY A 73 3.55 -10.09 9.97
C GLY A 73 4.26 -9.95 8.62
N GLY A 74 5.01 -10.98 8.21
CA GLY A 74 5.79 -10.95 6.96
C GLY A 74 7.26 -10.57 7.13
N HIS A 75 7.69 -10.28 8.36
CA HIS A 75 9.02 -9.75 8.69
C HIS A 75 9.95 -10.76 9.37
N GLY A 76 9.69 -12.06 9.16
CA GLY A 76 10.58 -13.13 9.61
C GLY A 76 11.95 -13.12 8.90
N PRO A 77 12.87 -14.03 9.30
CA PRO A 77 14.20 -14.16 8.67
C PRO A 77 14.16 -14.42 7.16
N THR A 78 13.06 -15.00 6.67
CA THR A 78 12.80 -15.21 5.25
C THR A 78 11.44 -14.63 4.88
N PRO A 79 11.26 -14.11 3.64
CA PRO A 79 9.96 -13.60 3.19
C PRO A 79 8.86 -14.67 3.25
N GLY A 80 7.72 -14.33 3.84
CA GLY A 80 6.58 -15.23 4.03
C GLY A 80 5.77 -14.87 5.27
N ALA A 81 4.55 -15.42 5.37
CA ALA A 81 3.64 -15.09 6.46
C ALA A 81 4.24 -15.43 7.83
N THR A 82 4.09 -14.54 8.80
CA THR A 82 4.52 -14.75 10.19
C THR A 82 3.42 -14.33 11.15
N TYR A 83 3.54 -14.74 12.42
CA TYR A 83 2.72 -14.16 13.46
C TYR A 83 3.21 -12.74 13.74
N GLY A 84 2.26 -11.84 13.94
CA GLY A 84 2.48 -10.45 14.28
C GLY A 84 2.43 -10.22 15.79
N HIS A 85 2.02 -9.03 16.18
CA HIS A 85 1.81 -8.64 17.56
C HIS A 85 0.77 -7.51 17.64
N PRO A 86 0.12 -7.31 18.80
CA PRO A 86 -0.74 -6.14 19.00
C PRO A 86 0.05 -4.84 18.81
N ASP A 87 -0.51 -3.89 18.08
CA ASP A 87 0.08 -2.56 17.84
C ASP A 87 -0.05 -1.62 19.05
N GLY A 88 -0.87 -1.99 20.03
CA GLY A 88 -1.14 -1.22 21.25
C GLY A 88 -2.10 -0.05 21.06
N VAL A 89 -2.68 0.14 19.87
CA VAL A 89 -3.55 1.27 19.53
C VAL A 89 -4.89 0.80 18.97
N ASP A 90 -4.89 -0.10 17.98
CA ASP A 90 -6.10 -0.67 17.38
C ASP A 90 -6.55 -1.93 18.14
N PRO A 91 -7.74 -1.97 18.77
CA PRO A 91 -8.24 -3.18 19.41
C PRO A 91 -8.35 -4.39 18.47
N ALA A 92 -8.47 -4.19 17.15
CA ALA A 92 -8.51 -5.28 16.18
C ALA A 92 -7.16 -6.01 16.05
N SER A 93 -6.05 -5.38 16.48
CA SER A 93 -4.69 -5.95 16.47
C SER A 93 -4.43 -6.91 17.64
N ASN A 94 -5.29 -6.94 18.67
CA ASN A 94 -5.11 -7.80 19.85
C ASN A 94 -4.94 -9.28 19.52
N ASP A 95 -5.54 -9.74 18.41
CA ASP A 95 -5.45 -11.12 17.95
C ASP A 95 -4.31 -11.36 16.94
N ASP A 96 -3.56 -10.33 16.53
CA ASP A 96 -2.55 -10.47 15.46
C ASP A 96 -1.37 -11.36 15.90
N GLY A 97 -1.09 -11.44 17.20
CA GLY A 97 -0.16 -12.43 17.77
C GLY A 97 -0.60 -13.89 17.59
N GLN A 98 -1.85 -14.14 17.17
CA GLN A 98 -2.42 -15.46 16.92
C GLN A 98 -2.81 -15.67 15.44
N ARG A 99 -2.69 -14.64 14.61
CA ARG A 99 -2.98 -14.67 13.18
C ARG A 99 -1.68 -14.79 12.38
N LEU A 100 -1.49 -15.92 11.72
CA LEU A 100 -0.40 -16.09 10.77
C LEU A 100 -0.75 -15.32 9.48
N GLY A 101 0.05 -14.31 9.14
CA GLY A 101 -0.30 -13.41 8.06
C GLY A 101 0.78 -12.41 7.67
N PHE A 102 0.33 -11.34 7.03
CA PHE A 102 1.16 -10.23 6.59
C PHE A 102 0.61 -8.90 7.09
N ASP A 103 1.49 -7.94 7.36
CA ASP A 103 1.15 -6.52 7.26
C ASP A 103 1.35 -6.02 5.82
N CYS A 104 1.17 -4.72 5.62
CA CYS A 104 1.19 -4.11 4.29
C CYS A 104 2.54 -4.28 3.59
N SER A 105 3.64 -3.94 4.26
CA SER A 105 4.99 -4.07 3.69
C SER A 105 5.47 -5.52 3.67
N GLY A 106 5.05 -6.36 4.61
CA GLY A 106 5.34 -7.79 4.63
C GLY A 106 4.76 -8.52 3.41
N LEU A 107 3.56 -8.15 2.97
CA LEU A 107 2.96 -8.67 1.74
C LEU A 107 3.77 -8.26 0.50
N VAL A 108 4.18 -6.99 0.42
CA VAL A 108 5.01 -6.47 -0.69
C VAL A 108 6.37 -7.17 -0.74
N ARG A 109 7.04 -7.29 0.43
CA ARG A 109 8.31 -8.00 0.59
C ARG A 109 8.20 -9.43 0.05
N TYR A 110 7.18 -10.16 0.49
CA TYR A 110 6.90 -11.52 0.00
C TYR A 110 6.68 -11.55 -1.51
N ALA A 111 5.82 -10.68 -2.04
CA ALA A 111 5.46 -10.66 -3.45
C ALA A 111 6.67 -10.47 -4.37
N TYR A 112 7.50 -9.48 -4.06
CA TYR A 112 8.70 -9.21 -4.86
C TYR A 112 9.79 -10.25 -4.64
N ALA A 113 9.96 -10.78 -3.42
CA ALA A 113 10.89 -11.88 -3.18
C ALA A 113 10.52 -13.16 -3.95
N GLN A 114 9.24 -13.47 -4.11
CA GLN A 114 8.79 -14.55 -4.99
C GLN A 114 9.04 -14.25 -6.47
N ALA A 115 8.98 -12.97 -6.87
CA ALA A 115 9.19 -12.56 -8.25
C ALA A 115 10.67 -12.57 -8.68
N THR A 116 11.58 -12.18 -7.77
CA THR A 116 13.01 -12.01 -8.08
C THR A 116 13.89 -13.13 -7.53
N GLY A 117 13.39 -13.86 -6.53
CA GLY A 117 14.17 -14.81 -5.76
C GLY A 117 15.12 -14.15 -4.75
N GLN A 118 15.02 -12.83 -4.53
CA GLN A 118 15.87 -12.04 -3.63
C GLN A 118 15.01 -11.17 -2.69
N ASP A 119 15.49 -10.95 -1.47
CA ASP A 119 14.79 -10.16 -0.45
C ASP A 119 15.21 -8.67 -0.49
N GLU A 120 14.83 -8.00 -1.58
CA GLU A 120 15.29 -6.62 -1.91
C GLU A 120 14.41 -5.52 -1.29
N LEU A 121 13.21 -5.87 -0.85
CA LEU A 121 12.20 -4.95 -0.32
C LEU A 121 11.88 -5.25 1.16
N ASN A 122 12.87 -5.67 1.94
CA ASN A 122 12.70 -5.82 3.38
C ASN A 122 12.52 -4.45 4.05
N GLY A 123 11.69 -4.40 5.10
CA GLY A 123 11.41 -3.17 5.85
C GLY A 123 9.95 -2.71 5.81
N ASP A 124 9.71 -1.52 6.35
CA ASP A 124 8.39 -0.88 6.37
C ASP A 124 8.00 -0.22 5.02
N ALA A 125 6.82 0.38 4.97
CA ALA A 125 6.30 1.05 3.79
C ALA A 125 7.19 2.22 3.31
N GLY A 126 7.83 2.95 4.24
CA GLY A 126 8.75 4.02 3.93
C GLY A 126 10.03 3.52 3.28
N GLN A 127 10.65 2.48 3.86
CA GLN A 127 11.85 1.85 3.33
C GLN A 127 11.61 1.24 1.93
N GLN A 128 10.46 0.60 1.73
CA GLN A 128 10.07 0.06 0.43
C GLN A 128 9.78 1.14 -0.59
N PHE A 129 9.16 2.25 -0.19
CA PHE A 129 8.97 3.37 -1.09
C PHE A 129 10.33 3.95 -1.47
N TYR A 130 11.21 4.27 -0.52
CA TYR A 130 12.52 4.90 -0.73
C TYR A 130 13.66 3.98 -1.18
N THR A 131 13.33 2.76 -1.61
CA THR A 131 14.31 1.77 -2.10
C THR A 131 15.16 2.27 -3.27
N LEU A 132 16.39 1.75 -3.37
CA LEU A 132 17.30 1.92 -4.51
C LEU A 132 16.84 1.19 -5.78
N HIS A 133 15.89 0.26 -5.64
CA HIS A 133 15.27 -0.47 -6.75
C HIS A 133 14.10 0.33 -7.37
N ALA A 134 14.01 1.63 -7.12
CA ALA A 134 13.01 2.49 -7.75
C ALA A 134 13.45 2.89 -9.16
N ALA A 135 12.70 2.46 -10.18
CA ALA A 135 12.87 2.94 -11.56
C ALA A 135 12.22 4.30 -11.79
N GLN A 136 11.09 4.55 -11.12
CA GLN A 136 10.34 5.79 -11.27
C GLN A 136 9.49 6.07 -10.03
N ARG A 137 9.33 7.35 -9.70
CA ARG A 137 8.42 7.84 -8.66
C ARG A 137 7.31 8.67 -9.30
N PHE A 138 6.11 8.53 -8.74
CA PHE A 138 4.92 9.25 -9.19
C PHE A 138 4.34 10.02 -8.02
N THR A 139 3.94 11.26 -8.28
CA THR A 139 3.34 12.16 -7.29
C THR A 139 1.83 11.92 -7.17
N ALA A 140 1.25 12.28 -6.04
CA ALA A 140 -0.17 12.08 -5.75
C ALA A 140 -1.11 12.70 -6.82
N ASP A 141 -0.76 13.87 -7.36
CA ASP A 141 -1.53 14.60 -8.38
C ASP A 141 -1.59 13.88 -9.73
N GLN A 142 -0.63 12.99 -10.01
CA GLN A 142 -0.67 12.15 -11.21
C GLN A 142 -1.69 11.00 -11.11
N GLY A 143 -2.14 10.67 -9.88
CA GLY A 143 -3.09 9.61 -9.62
C GLY A 143 -2.62 8.24 -10.14
N THR A 144 -3.54 7.48 -10.72
CA THR A 144 -3.24 6.15 -11.31
C THR A 144 -2.90 6.18 -12.79
N ALA A 145 -3.01 7.35 -13.45
CA ALA A 145 -2.85 7.45 -14.90
C ALA A 145 -1.49 6.95 -15.45
N PRO A 146 -0.33 7.21 -14.81
CA PRO A 146 0.95 6.72 -15.30
C PRO A 146 1.32 5.32 -14.76
N LEU A 147 0.48 4.76 -13.89
CA LEU A 147 0.81 3.54 -13.15
C LEU A 147 0.59 2.29 -13.99
N LEU A 148 1.43 1.30 -13.74
CA LEU A 148 1.38 -0.03 -14.34
C LEU A 148 1.21 -1.07 -13.24
N PRO A 149 0.58 -2.22 -13.52
CA PRO A 149 0.45 -3.27 -12.51
C PRO A 149 1.81 -3.67 -11.96
N GLY A 150 1.88 -3.84 -10.63
CA GLY A 150 3.09 -4.07 -9.85
C GLY A 150 3.68 -2.81 -9.22
N ASP A 151 3.34 -1.60 -9.69
CA ASP A 151 3.74 -0.36 -9.01
C ASP A 151 3.23 -0.36 -7.56
N LEU A 152 4.06 0.12 -6.63
CA LEU A 152 3.70 0.19 -5.22
C LEU A 152 3.04 1.54 -4.92
N LEU A 153 1.83 1.49 -4.39
CA LEU A 153 1.07 2.67 -3.93
C LEU A 153 1.44 2.95 -2.48
N ALA A 154 1.84 4.18 -2.15
CA ALA A 154 2.21 4.57 -0.81
C ALA A 154 1.23 5.58 -0.20
N TYR A 155 1.00 5.47 1.10
CA TYR A 155 0.07 6.30 1.85
C TYR A 155 0.73 6.87 3.10
N GLY A 156 0.40 8.11 3.43
CA GLY A 156 0.95 8.88 4.54
C GLY A 156 1.63 10.17 4.10
N SER A 157 2.62 10.60 4.88
CA SER A 157 3.47 11.76 4.58
C SER A 157 4.89 11.31 4.27
N SER A 158 5.69 12.24 3.73
CA SER A 158 7.06 11.92 3.31
C SER A 158 7.90 11.31 4.44
N ASP A 159 7.68 11.73 5.68
CA ASP A 159 8.36 11.27 6.90
C ASP A 159 7.59 10.19 7.69
N ASN A 160 6.42 9.76 7.21
CA ASN A 160 5.59 8.76 7.86
C ASN A 160 4.68 8.07 6.83
N LEU A 161 5.31 7.26 5.96
CA LEU A 161 4.58 6.37 5.07
C LEU A 161 4.15 5.14 5.87
N HIS A 162 2.85 5.03 6.13
CA HIS A 162 2.29 4.04 7.06
C HIS A 162 1.62 2.86 6.34
N HIS A 163 1.35 2.97 5.04
CA HIS A 163 0.75 1.89 4.28
C HIS A 163 1.30 1.82 2.85
N VAL A 164 1.39 0.59 2.35
CA VAL A 164 1.82 0.27 0.98
C VAL A 164 0.97 -0.84 0.38
N ALA A 165 0.69 -0.77 -0.92
CA ALA A 165 -0.11 -1.76 -1.64
C ALA A 165 0.44 -2.00 -3.05
N VAL A 166 0.13 -3.15 -3.65
CA VAL A 166 0.54 -3.47 -5.03
C VAL A 166 -0.58 -3.10 -5.99
N TYR A 167 -0.32 -2.19 -6.93
CA TYR A 167 -1.28 -1.80 -7.95
C TYR A 167 -1.55 -2.96 -8.91
N LEU A 168 -2.82 -3.22 -9.22
CA LEU A 168 -3.22 -4.29 -10.14
C LEU A 168 -3.52 -3.77 -11.54
N GLY A 169 -3.61 -2.45 -11.74
CA GLY A 169 -4.24 -1.87 -12.93
C GLY A 169 -5.73 -1.60 -12.71
N ALA A 170 -6.36 -0.93 -13.68
CA ALA A 170 -7.80 -0.65 -13.67
C ALA A 170 -8.34 0.01 -12.37
N GLY A 171 -7.49 0.76 -11.66
CA GLY A 171 -7.86 1.41 -10.41
C GLY A 171 -8.06 0.43 -9.23
N GLN A 172 -7.52 -0.79 -9.31
CA GLN A 172 -7.53 -1.78 -8.23
C GLN A 172 -6.12 -1.99 -7.66
N MET A 173 -6.06 -2.46 -6.42
CA MET A 173 -4.83 -2.86 -5.74
C MET A 173 -5.07 -4.10 -4.87
N VAL A 174 -4.03 -4.90 -4.65
CA VAL A 174 -4.01 -5.95 -3.63
C VAL A 174 -3.26 -5.44 -2.41
N GLU A 175 -3.82 -5.66 -1.22
CA GLU A 175 -3.27 -5.12 0.02
C GLU A 175 -3.56 -6.00 1.24
N ALA A 176 -2.65 -5.93 2.22
CA ALA A 176 -2.93 -6.27 3.61
C ALA A 176 -3.36 -4.98 4.31
N ARG A 177 -4.67 -4.70 4.34
CA ARG A 177 -5.16 -3.36 4.67
C ARG A 177 -5.00 -2.96 6.14
N GLN A 178 -5.43 -3.81 7.07
CA GLN A 178 -5.50 -3.51 8.50
C GLN A 178 -5.87 -4.74 9.33
N SER A 179 -5.63 -4.68 10.65
CA SER A 179 -6.00 -5.73 11.60
C SER A 179 -7.49 -6.11 11.54
N GLY A 180 -7.79 -7.37 11.82
CA GLY A 180 -9.14 -7.93 11.74
C GLY A 180 -9.63 -8.24 10.32
N THR A 181 -8.80 -7.99 9.29
CA THR A 181 -9.13 -8.28 7.90
C THR A 181 -8.22 -9.35 7.29
N HIS A 182 -8.50 -9.73 6.06
CA HIS A 182 -7.66 -10.62 5.26
C HIS A 182 -7.07 -9.86 4.07
N ILE A 183 -6.04 -10.41 3.45
CA ILE A 183 -5.51 -9.90 2.17
C ILE A 183 -6.65 -9.85 1.16
N MET A 184 -6.82 -8.70 0.53
CA MET A 184 -7.97 -8.38 -0.30
C MET A 184 -7.59 -7.56 -1.52
N VAL A 185 -8.50 -7.52 -2.49
CA VAL A 185 -8.50 -6.51 -3.56
C VAL A 185 -9.37 -5.34 -3.13
N SER A 186 -8.86 -4.12 -3.33
CA SER A 186 -9.56 -2.87 -3.03
C SER A 186 -9.47 -1.92 -4.22
N PRO A 187 -10.46 -1.03 -4.41
CA PRO A 187 -10.27 0.16 -5.23
C PRO A 187 -9.12 1.02 -4.67
N VAL A 188 -8.29 1.58 -5.55
CA VAL A 188 -7.24 2.52 -5.17
C VAL A 188 -7.86 3.75 -4.51
N ARG A 189 -7.28 4.16 -3.38
CA ARG A 189 -7.72 5.34 -2.64
C ARG A 189 -6.81 6.52 -3.03
N LEU A 190 -7.35 7.50 -3.74
CA LEU A 190 -6.61 8.72 -4.14
C LEU A 190 -6.94 9.94 -3.26
N GLY A 191 -7.56 9.72 -2.10
CA GLY A 191 -7.84 10.79 -1.13
C GLY A 191 -6.56 11.37 -0.50
N GLY A 192 -6.69 12.36 0.38
CA GLY A 192 -5.57 13.18 0.87
C GLY A 192 -4.43 12.46 1.61
N ASP A 193 -4.54 11.16 1.85
CA ASP A 193 -3.50 10.31 2.44
C ASP A 193 -2.68 9.55 1.38
N TYR A 194 -3.07 9.59 0.11
CA TYR A 194 -2.27 9.03 -1.00
C TYR A 194 -1.04 9.90 -1.23
N PHE A 195 0.14 9.34 -1.00
CA PHE A 195 1.41 10.04 -1.16
C PHE A 195 1.89 10.02 -2.61
N GLY A 196 1.67 8.90 -3.28
CA GLY A 196 2.17 8.65 -4.63
C GLY A 196 2.46 7.17 -4.84
N ALA A 197 3.27 6.86 -5.85
CA ALA A 197 3.64 5.49 -6.17
C ALA A 197 5.11 5.37 -6.58
N VAL A 198 5.65 4.15 -6.49
CA VAL A 198 6.99 3.81 -6.98
C VAL A 198 6.91 2.60 -7.89
N ARG A 199 7.58 2.69 -9.04
CA ARG A 199 7.81 1.56 -9.94
C ARG A 199 9.10 0.86 -9.54
N ILE A 200 9.02 -0.45 -9.29
CA ILE A 200 10.17 -1.25 -8.89
C ILE A 200 10.87 -1.84 -10.11
N ASP A 201 12.18 -1.72 -10.14
CA ASP A 201 13.11 -2.44 -11.00
C ASP A 201 14.19 -3.10 -10.13
N PRO A 202 14.09 -4.42 -9.91
CA PRO A 202 15.08 -5.17 -9.13
C PRO A 202 16.35 -5.48 -9.94
N GLY A 203 16.54 -4.83 -11.08
CA GLY A 203 17.81 -4.86 -11.79
C GLY A 203 18.99 -4.40 -10.92
N PRO A 204 20.24 -4.64 -11.36
CA PRO A 204 21.42 -4.26 -10.61
C PRO A 204 21.44 -2.76 -10.32
N VAL A 205 21.64 -2.40 -9.05
CA VAL A 205 21.91 -1.02 -8.66
C VAL A 205 23.31 -0.65 -9.12
N THR A 206 23.42 0.26 -10.11
CA THR A 206 24.71 0.76 -10.60
C THR A 206 25.06 2.12 -10.03
N GLY A 207 26.35 2.37 -9.85
CA GLY A 207 26.90 3.67 -9.43
C GLY A 207 27.20 3.75 -7.93
N PRO A 208 27.81 4.85 -7.46
CA PRO A 208 28.08 5.06 -6.05
C PRO A 208 26.79 5.14 -5.23
N THR A 209 26.80 4.49 -4.06
CA THR A 209 25.72 4.55 -3.09
C THR A 209 26.25 5.01 -1.74
N ALA A 210 25.44 5.72 -0.97
CA ALA A 210 25.73 6.11 0.40
C ALA A 210 24.51 5.82 1.29
N GLN A 211 24.76 5.43 2.54
CA GLN A 211 23.71 5.28 3.55
C GLN A 211 23.52 6.62 4.26
N THR A 212 22.29 7.01 4.61
CA THR A 212 22.08 8.18 5.46
C THR A 212 22.37 7.89 6.95
N TRP A 213 22.75 8.93 7.69
CA TRP A 213 22.77 8.91 9.14
C TRP A 213 21.35 9.09 9.69
N GLY A 214 20.96 8.25 10.64
CA GLY A 214 19.76 8.45 11.45
C GLY A 214 18.43 8.45 10.68
N THR A 215 17.47 9.15 11.26
CA THR A 215 16.05 9.28 10.86
C THR A 215 15.71 10.75 10.58
N GLY A 216 14.64 11.01 9.83
CA GLY A 216 14.13 12.36 9.58
C GLY A 216 14.99 13.26 8.69
N VAL A 217 15.77 12.67 7.78
CA VAL A 217 16.69 13.42 6.90
C VAL A 217 15.94 13.98 5.69
N TRP A 218 15.98 15.30 5.50
CA TRP A 218 15.33 15.96 4.37
C TRP A 218 16.25 16.16 3.18
N THR A 219 15.72 15.91 1.99
CA THR A 219 16.31 16.28 0.70
C THR A 219 15.74 17.62 0.20
N HIS A 220 16.49 18.29 -0.66
CA HIS A 220 16.28 19.68 -1.05
C HIS A 220 16.34 19.86 -2.56
N ALA A 221 15.52 20.74 -3.12
CA ALA A 221 15.48 20.99 -4.56
C ALA A 221 16.79 21.59 -5.09
N GLN A 222 17.54 22.29 -4.23
CA GLN A 222 18.88 22.81 -4.51
C GLN A 222 19.84 22.42 -3.38
N ALA A 223 21.14 22.62 -3.61
CA ALA A 223 22.20 22.38 -2.61
C ALA A 223 22.22 23.46 -1.51
N SER A 224 21.08 23.64 -0.85
CA SER A 224 20.82 24.61 0.20
C SER A 224 19.62 24.19 1.03
N THR A 225 19.72 24.32 2.34
CA THR A 225 18.65 24.04 3.31
C THR A 225 17.49 25.03 3.21
N ASP A 226 17.73 26.19 2.59
CA ASP A 226 16.72 27.24 2.36
C ASP A 226 15.86 26.95 1.12
N SER A 227 16.27 25.98 0.30
CA SER A 227 15.50 25.55 -0.87
C SER A 227 14.36 24.60 -0.48
N PRO A 228 13.29 24.51 -1.31
CA PRO A 228 12.16 23.63 -1.04
C PRO A 228 12.57 22.20 -0.73
N ARG A 229 11.93 21.61 0.28
CA ARG A 229 12.10 20.18 0.62
C ARG A 229 11.42 19.32 -0.43
N VAL A 230 12.01 18.17 -0.74
CA VAL A 230 11.47 17.22 -1.73
C VAL A 230 10.95 15.96 -1.05
N TYR A 231 11.85 15.16 -0.47
CA TYR A 231 11.53 13.94 0.28
C TYR A 231 12.21 13.94 1.65
N ALA A 232 11.53 13.36 2.64
CA ALA A 232 12.07 13.01 3.94
C ALA A 232 12.36 11.51 3.99
N PHE A 233 13.55 11.15 4.44
CA PHE A 233 13.88 9.80 4.82
C PHE A 233 13.56 9.63 6.29
N ALA A 234 12.40 9.04 6.58
CA ALA A 234 11.97 8.71 7.93
C ALA A 234 13.01 7.84 8.63
N ASP A 235 13.61 6.90 7.89
CA ASP A 235 14.60 5.95 8.38
C ASP A 235 15.93 6.03 7.62
N SER A 236 16.92 5.29 8.13
CA SER A 236 18.19 5.13 7.46
C SER A 236 17.97 4.54 6.07
N THR A 237 18.34 5.31 5.05
CA THR A 237 18.02 5.04 3.65
C THR A 237 19.31 4.97 2.84
N THR A 238 19.44 3.92 2.02
CA THR A 238 20.53 3.86 1.03
C THR A 238 20.13 4.69 -0.18
N VAL A 239 20.99 5.60 -0.61
CA VAL A 239 20.74 6.50 -1.74
C VAL A 239 21.84 6.37 -2.78
N ARG A 240 21.46 6.48 -4.06
CA ARG A 240 22.41 6.59 -5.17
C ARG A 240 22.91 8.02 -5.25
N VAL A 241 24.20 8.18 -5.48
CA VAL A 241 24.83 9.50 -5.61
C VAL A 241 25.57 9.58 -6.93
N THR A 242 25.23 10.56 -7.77
CA THR A 242 25.87 10.71 -9.10
C THR A 242 26.97 11.74 -9.13
N CYS A 243 26.83 12.82 -8.35
CA CYS A 243 27.87 13.84 -8.22
C CYS A 243 27.70 14.62 -6.91
N GLN A 244 28.72 15.36 -6.53
CA GLN A 244 28.70 16.23 -5.35
C GLN A 244 29.37 17.58 -5.65
N LYS A 245 29.07 18.62 -4.85
CA LYS A 245 29.67 19.96 -4.99
C LYS A 245 29.75 20.67 -3.65
N HIS A 246 30.58 21.71 -3.57
CA HIS A 246 30.54 22.66 -2.46
C HIS A 246 29.38 23.65 -2.64
N ALA A 247 28.62 23.91 -1.59
CA ALA A 247 27.52 24.86 -1.56
C ALA A 247 27.31 25.43 -0.13
N GLN A 248 26.07 25.58 0.34
CA GLN A 248 25.80 26.12 1.69
C GLN A 248 26.47 25.25 2.75
N SER A 249 27.24 25.86 3.66
CA SER A 249 27.72 25.15 4.85
C SER A 249 26.56 24.82 5.79
N VAL A 250 26.44 23.55 6.14
CA VAL A 250 25.43 23.04 7.07
C VAL A 250 26.11 22.61 8.36
N THR A 251 25.56 23.03 9.49
CA THR A 251 25.99 22.58 10.82
C THR A 251 24.89 21.74 11.45
N ALA A 252 25.19 20.50 11.81
CA ALA A 252 24.30 19.59 12.51
C ALA A 252 25.11 18.80 13.55
N GLU A 253 24.56 18.67 14.77
CA GLU A 253 25.19 17.90 15.86
C GLU A 253 26.65 18.28 16.16
N GLY A 254 27.00 19.57 15.97
CA GLY A 254 28.36 20.08 16.19
C GLY A 254 29.35 19.80 15.05
N LEU A 255 28.94 19.11 13.99
CA LEU A 255 29.70 18.95 12.76
C LEU A 255 29.31 20.02 11.75
N THR A 256 30.25 20.47 10.92
CA THR A 256 29.98 21.42 9.83
C THR A 256 30.57 20.89 8.53
N ASN A 257 29.78 20.89 7.46
CA ASN A 257 30.19 20.44 6.13
C ASN A 257 29.50 21.29 5.05
N ASP A 258 30.22 21.63 3.98
CA ASP A 258 29.71 22.39 2.83
C ASP A 258 29.50 21.54 1.57
N ALA A 259 29.78 20.24 1.65
CA ALA A 259 29.58 19.30 0.55
C ALA A 259 28.10 18.88 0.46
N TRP A 260 27.60 18.84 -0.77
CA TRP A 260 26.24 18.42 -1.12
C TRP A 260 26.27 17.41 -2.26
N SER A 261 25.51 16.34 -2.10
CA SER A 261 25.38 15.25 -3.07
C SER A 261 24.05 15.34 -3.82
N PHE A 262 24.09 15.11 -5.13
CA PHE A 262 22.90 14.99 -5.96
C PHE A 262 22.42 13.54 -6.02
N LEU A 263 21.13 13.34 -5.75
CA LEU A 263 20.46 12.05 -5.74
C LEU A 263 19.56 11.94 -6.97
N PRO A 264 19.95 11.19 -8.03
CA PRO A 264 19.20 11.15 -9.28
C PRO A 264 17.80 10.55 -9.11
N ASP A 265 17.66 9.55 -8.24
CA ASP A 265 16.42 8.81 -7.99
C ASP A 265 15.34 9.70 -7.34
N TYR A 266 15.75 10.86 -6.82
CA TYR A 266 14.90 11.84 -6.14
C TYR A 266 14.87 13.20 -6.84
N GLN A 267 15.71 13.40 -7.85
CA GLN A 267 16.01 14.71 -8.45
C GLN A 267 16.26 15.80 -7.39
N ALA A 268 16.97 15.45 -6.33
CA ALA A 268 17.14 16.28 -5.15
C ALA A 268 18.59 16.26 -4.65
N TRP A 269 18.90 17.21 -3.77
CA TRP A 269 20.18 17.37 -3.12
C TRP A 269 20.08 17.01 -1.64
N ILE A 270 21.17 16.47 -1.10
CA ILE A 270 21.33 16.19 0.32
C ILE A 270 22.68 16.74 0.78
N SER A 271 22.72 17.31 1.98
CA SER A 271 24.01 17.68 2.57
C SER A 271 24.76 16.40 2.98
N ASN A 272 26.04 16.32 2.64
CA ASN A 272 26.88 15.17 2.97
C ASN A 272 27.04 14.97 4.49
N ILE A 273 26.69 15.97 5.31
CA ILE A 273 26.63 15.79 6.77
C ILE A 273 25.67 14.67 7.20
N TYR A 274 24.67 14.37 6.36
CA TYR A 274 23.69 13.31 6.60
C TYR A 274 24.03 11.99 5.87
N LEU A 275 25.19 11.89 5.19
CA LEU A 275 25.64 10.68 4.53
C LEU A 275 26.78 10.03 5.30
N GLN A 276 26.70 8.70 5.44
CA GLN A 276 27.77 7.90 6.04
C GLN A 276 29.01 7.93 5.16
N GLY A 277 30.16 8.23 5.76
CA GLY A 277 31.44 8.33 5.08
C GLY A 277 32.20 9.62 5.38
N PRO A 278 33.24 9.94 4.59
CA PRO A 278 33.96 11.20 4.69
C PRO A 278 33.09 12.40 4.30
N ALA A 279 33.50 13.61 4.71
CA ALA A 279 32.79 14.84 4.40
C ALA A 279 32.59 15.05 2.88
N TRP A 280 33.57 14.62 2.08
CA TRP A 280 33.52 14.55 0.62
C TRP A 280 33.69 13.08 0.21
N LEU A 281 32.73 12.52 -0.54
CA LEU A 281 32.69 11.09 -0.83
C LEU A 281 33.72 10.70 -1.90
N ASP A 282 34.68 9.82 -1.58
CA ASP A 282 35.84 9.52 -2.45
C ASP A 282 35.47 8.96 -3.83
N SER A 283 34.38 8.20 -3.94
CA SER A 283 33.93 7.54 -5.18
C SER A 283 32.92 8.35 -5.99
N VAL A 284 32.59 9.56 -5.54
CA VAL A 284 31.59 10.42 -6.17
C VAL A 284 32.28 11.59 -6.88
N PRO A 285 32.08 11.77 -8.20
CA PRO A 285 32.71 12.87 -8.94
C PRO A 285 32.11 14.22 -8.56
N THR A 286 32.85 15.29 -8.84
CA THR A 286 32.33 16.65 -8.72
C THR A 286 31.28 16.90 -9.81
N CYS A 287 30.18 17.58 -9.45
CA CYS A 287 29.32 18.27 -10.43
C CYS A 287 30.08 19.49 -10.99
#